data_AF-A0A937VBF0-F1
#
_entry.id   AF-A0A937VBF0-F1
#
_cell.length_a   1.000
_cell.length_b   1.000
_cell.length_c   1.000
_cell.angle_alpha   90.00
_cell.angle_beta   90.00
_cell.angle_gamma   90.00
#
_symmetry.space_group_name_H-M   'P 1'
#
loop_
_entity.id
_entity.type
_entity.pdbx_description
1 polymer ?
#
loop_
_entity_poly.entity_id
_entity_poly.type
_entity_poly.pdbx_seq_one_letter_code
_entity_poly.pdbx_strand_id
1 'polypeptide(L)'
;MPWSEIARLAGCDWRTAKKYLSGPPRPPRYRPRPSTGKLIDAFTGTIDAWLRTSKGTLHATTIYERLAAEPYHFPGSYQRVKQ
;
A
#
# COMPACT_ATOMS: atom_id res chain seq x y z
N MET A 1 -23.03 36.45 3.57
CA MET A 1 -23.34 35.45 2.52
C MET A 1 -23.44 34.08 3.16
N PRO A 2 -24.55 33.33 2.99
CA PRO A 2 -24.64 31.98 3.51
C PRO A 2 -23.75 31.02 2.69
N TRP A 3 -23.27 29.95 3.32
CA TRP A 3 -22.37 28.98 2.67
C TRP A 3 -22.96 28.31 1.43
N SER A 4 -24.28 28.12 1.41
CA SER A 4 -25.04 27.60 0.27
C SER A 4 -24.97 28.53 -0.96
N GLU A 5 -25.01 29.84 -0.76
CA GLU A 5 -24.89 30.84 -1.83
C GLU A 5 -23.51 30.77 -2.48
N ILE A 6 -22.47 30.74 -1.63
CA ILE A 6 -21.07 30.66 -2.08
C ILE A 6 -20.82 29.34 -2.81
N ALA A 7 -21.37 28.24 -2.30
CA ALA A 7 -21.29 26.92 -2.90
C ALA A 7 -21.96 26.85 -4.28
N ARG A 8 -23.14 27.47 -4.42
CA ARG A 8 -23.85 27.56 -5.71
C ARG A 8 -23.07 28.37 -6.74
N LEU A 9 -22.47 29.50 -6.35
CA LEU A 9 -21.62 30.30 -7.21
C LEU A 9 -20.33 29.57 -7.62
N ALA A 10 -19.77 28.78 -6.70
CA ALA A 10 -18.53 28.02 -6.90
C ALA A 10 -18.74 26.64 -7.55
N GLY A 11 -19.99 26.19 -7.76
CA GLY A 11 -20.31 24.87 -8.29
C GLY A 11 -19.88 23.69 -7.40
N CYS A 12 -19.81 23.87 -6.07
CA CYS A 12 -19.43 22.81 -5.13
C CYS A 12 -20.48 22.59 -4.04
N ASP A 13 -20.32 21.55 -3.22
CA ASP A 13 -21.22 21.29 -2.07
C ASP A 13 -21.01 22.31 -0.95
N TRP A 14 -22.07 22.67 -0.22
CA TRP A 14 -21.99 23.65 0.87
C TRP A 14 -21.09 23.20 2.03
N ARG A 15 -20.92 21.90 2.28
CA ARG A 15 -19.94 21.38 3.26
C ARG A 15 -18.52 21.62 2.77
N THR A 16 -18.29 21.58 1.46
CA THR A 16 -17.01 21.94 0.84
C THR A 16 -16.75 23.43 1.01
N ALA A 17 -17.67 24.29 0.64
CA ALA A 17 -17.54 25.74 0.86
C ALA A 17 -17.26 26.06 2.34
N LYS A 18 -18.01 25.47 3.27
CA LYS A 18 -17.77 25.61 4.72
C LYS A 18 -16.36 25.15 5.10
N LYS A 19 -15.93 23.94 4.72
CA LYS A 19 -14.62 23.36 5.05
C LYS A 19 -13.46 24.25 4.60
N TYR A 20 -13.53 24.77 3.37
CA TYR A 20 -12.44 25.56 2.79
C TYR A 20 -12.42 27.01 3.30
N LEU A 21 -13.59 27.60 3.58
CA LEU A 21 -13.70 28.99 4.04
C LEU A 21 -13.57 29.13 5.56
N SER A 22 -13.85 28.08 6.34
CA SER A 22 -13.59 28.06 7.78
C SER A 22 -12.15 27.69 8.13
N GLY A 23 -11.39 27.18 7.16
CA GLY A 23 -9.99 26.80 7.33
C GLY A 23 -9.02 27.95 7.01
N PRO A 24 -7.73 27.78 7.33
CA PRO A 24 -6.70 28.68 6.81
C PRO A 24 -6.71 28.69 5.28
N PRO A 25 -6.30 29.79 4.61
CA PRO A 25 -6.28 29.93 3.14
C PRO A 25 -5.13 29.12 2.53
N ARG A 26 -5.09 27.82 2.83
CA ARG A 26 -4.09 26.88 2.38
C ARG A 26 -4.82 25.61 1.92
N PRO A 27 -4.42 25.03 0.79
CA PRO A 27 -4.97 23.73 0.38
C PRO A 27 -4.78 22.69 1.50
N PRO A 28 -5.73 21.76 1.67
CA PRO A 28 -5.63 20.71 2.68
C PRO A 28 -4.35 19.91 2.47
N ARG A 29 -3.52 19.84 3.52
CA ARG A 29 -2.32 19.01 3.53
C ARG A 29 -2.74 17.58 3.84
N TYR A 30 -2.69 16.72 2.83
CA TYR A 30 -2.80 15.28 3.05
C TYR A 30 -1.46 14.76 3.55
N ARG A 31 -1.48 14.00 4.66
CA ARG A 31 -0.31 13.22 5.06
C ARG A 31 -0.14 12.08 4.03
N PRO A 32 1.09 11.74 3.62
CA PRO A 32 1.33 10.53 2.87
C PRO A 32 0.69 9.34 3.60
N ARG A 33 0.01 8.46 2.87
CA ARG A 33 -0.49 7.21 3.45
C ARG A 33 0.73 6.42 3.95
N PRO A 34 0.70 5.85 5.17
CA PRO A 34 1.78 5.00 5.62
C PRO A 34 1.97 3.85 4.62
N SER A 35 3.22 3.55 4.28
CA SER A 35 3.52 2.36 3.48
C SER A 35 3.13 1.14 4.30
N THR A 36 2.16 0.38 3.84
CA THR A 36 2.04 -1.02 4.24
C THR A 36 3.24 -1.75 3.64
N GLY A 37 3.98 -2.52 4.45
CA GLY A 37 5.14 -3.29 3.98
C GLY A 37 4.81 -4.22 2.81
N LYS A 38 5.82 -4.73 2.11
CA LYS A 38 5.58 -5.70 1.03
C LYS A 38 5.12 -7.01 1.67
N LEU A 39 4.18 -7.68 0.99
CA LEU A 39 3.63 -8.95 1.48
C LEU A 39 4.70 -10.04 1.68
N ILE A 40 5.76 -10.00 0.86
CA ILE A 40 6.90 -10.93 0.95
C ILE A 40 7.77 -10.72 2.19
N ASP A 41 7.71 -9.54 2.83
CA ASP A 41 8.59 -9.16 3.93
C ASP A 41 8.48 -10.14 5.11
N ALA A 42 7.29 -10.68 5.35
CA ALA A 42 7.02 -11.70 6.38
C ALA A 42 7.78 -13.03 6.15
N PHE A 43 8.20 -13.31 4.92
CA PHE A 43 8.84 -14.58 4.52
C PHE A 43 10.33 -14.44 4.22
N THR A 44 10.89 -13.23 4.30
CA THR A 44 12.31 -12.94 4.00
C THR A 44 13.27 -13.86 4.74
N GLY A 45 13.09 -14.05 6.05
CA GLY A 45 13.95 -14.94 6.85
C GLY A 45 13.92 -16.40 6.39
N THR A 46 12.75 -16.90 5.98
CA THR A 46 12.60 -18.26 5.44
C THR A 46 13.30 -18.40 4.08
N ILE A 47 13.11 -17.42 3.20
CA ILE A 47 13.75 -17.38 1.88
C ILE A 47 15.27 -17.33 2.03
N ASP A 48 15.78 -16.49 2.93
CA ASP A 48 17.21 -16.36 3.21
C ASP A 48 17.83 -17.68 3.72
N ALA A 49 17.11 -18.43 4.56
CA ALA A 49 17.56 -19.74 5.02
C ALA A 49 17.66 -20.75 3.88
N TRP A 50 16.68 -20.77 2.97
CA TRP A 50 16.72 -21.65 1.80
C TRP A 50 17.82 -21.27 0.81
N LEU A 51 18.01 -19.98 0.57
CA LEU A 51 19.09 -19.48 -0.26
C LEU A 51 20.46 -19.83 0.32
N ARG A 52 20.64 -19.68 1.65
CA ARG A 52 21.87 -20.09 2.33
C ARG A 52 22.14 -21.59 2.18
N THR A 53 21.11 -22.41 2.36
CA THR A 53 21.22 -23.89 2.27
C THR A 53 21.55 -24.35 0.86
N SER A 54 20.95 -23.72 -0.15
CA SER A 54 21.17 -24.01 -1.57
C SER A 54 22.40 -23.30 -2.15
N LYS A 55 23.16 -22.55 -1.33
CA LYS A 55 24.27 -21.70 -1.79
C LYS A 55 23.87 -20.73 -2.92
N GLY A 56 22.64 -20.22 -2.88
CA GLY A 56 22.10 -19.25 -3.84
C GLY A 56 21.66 -19.85 -5.18
N THR A 57 21.62 -21.17 -5.33
CA THR A 57 21.22 -21.82 -6.59
C THR A 57 19.70 -22.00 -6.74
N LEU A 58 18.93 -21.70 -5.70
CA LEU A 58 17.48 -21.90 -5.70
C LEU A 58 16.77 -20.85 -6.57
N HIS A 59 16.01 -21.32 -7.55
CA HIS A 59 15.23 -20.46 -8.43
C HIS A 59 14.00 -19.88 -7.72
N ALA A 60 13.63 -18.65 -8.12
CA ALA A 60 12.44 -17.97 -7.62
C ALA A 60 11.15 -18.80 -7.78
N THR A 61 11.04 -19.60 -8.85
CA THR A 61 9.88 -20.47 -9.10
C THR A 61 9.74 -21.50 -7.99
N THR A 62 10.83 -22.17 -7.64
CA THR A 62 10.87 -23.15 -6.56
C THR A 62 10.62 -22.51 -5.19
N ILE A 63 11.12 -21.29 -4.97
CA ILE A 63 10.83 -20.53 -3.75
C ILE A 63 9.33 -20.25 -3.65
N TYR A 64 8.71 -19.79 -4.74
CA TYR A 64 7.28 -19.54 -4.79
C TYR A 64 6.45 -20.81 -4.53
N GLU A 65 6.78 -21.92 -5.19
CA GLU A 65 6.09 -23.21 -4.98
C GLU A 65 6.17 -23.67 -3.52
N ARG A 66 7.34 -23.54 -2.89
CA ARG A 66 7.52 -23.87 -1.47
C ARG A 66 6.77 -22.94 -0.53
N LEU A 67 6.67 -21.66 -0.88
CA LEU A 67 5.91 -20.68 -0.11
C LEU A 67 4.39 -20.86 -0.26
N ALA A 68 3.92 -21.23 -1.44
CA ALA A 68 2.51 -21.48 -1.70
C ALA A 68 2.00 -22.75 -1.00
N ALA A 69 2.88 -23.73 -0.81
CA ALA A 69 2.59 -24.97 -0.11
C ALA A 69 2.48 -24.80 1.42
N GLU A 70 1.93 -25.83 2.06
CA GLU A 70 1.96 -26.01 3.52
C GLU A 70 3.41 -26.02 4.03
N PRO A 71 3.72 -25.36 5.15
CA PRO A 71 2.83 -24.66 6.09
C PRO A 71 2.63 -23.15 5.83
N TYR A 72 3.18 -22.59 4.74
CA TYR A 72 3.36 -21.14 4.60
C TYR A 72 2.19 -20.43 3.91
N HIS A 73 1.44 -21.12 3.03
CA HIS A 73 0.24 -20.60 2.36
C HIS A 73 0.36 -19.18 1.80
N PHE A 74 1.49 -18.88 1.15
CA PHE A 74 1.77 -17.54 0.67
C PHE A 74 0.69 -17.06 -0.32
N PRO A 75 -0.04 -15.97 0.00
CA PRO A 75 -1.16 -15.51 -0.84
C PRO A 75 -0.71 -14.57 -1.97
N GLY A 76 0.60 -14.34 -2.12
CA GLY A 76 1.15 -13.48 -3.17
C GLY A 76 1.35 -14.22 -4.50
N SER A 77 1.82 -13.49 -5.51
CA SER A 77 2.16 -14.06 -6.81
C SER A 77 3.66 -14.33 -6.94
N TYR A 78 4.04 -15.23 -7.85
CA TYR A 78 5.43 -15.48 -8.24
C TYR A 78 6.23 -14.18 -8.50
N GLN A 79 5.61 -13.19 -9.15
CA GLN A 79 6.25 -11.92 -9.45
C GLN A 79 6.71 -11.17 -8.19
N ARG A 80 6.03 -11.34 -7.05
CA ARG A 80 6.44 -10.74 -5.77
C ARG A 80 7.64 -11.44 -5.13
N VAL A 81 7.87 -12.70 -5.47
CA VAL A 81 9.05 -13.47 -5.03
C VAL A 81 10.26 -13.14 -5.92
N LYS A 82 10.01 -12.86 -7.20
CA LYS A 82 11.05 -12.56 -8.20
C LYS A 82 11.64 -11.14 -8.07
N GLN A 83 10.84 -10.15 -7.66
CA GLN A 83 11.22 -8.74 -7.54
C GLN A 83 12.07 -8.45 -6.31
#